data_AF-A0A0F9AFD0-F1
#
_entry.id   AF-A0A0F9AFD0-F1
#
_cell.length_a   1.000
_cell.length_b   1.000
_cell.length_c   1.000
_cell.angle_alpha   90.00
_cell.angle_beta   90.00
_cell.angle_gamma   90.00
#
_symmetry.space_group_name_H-M   'P 1'
#
loop_
_entity.id
_entity.type
_entity.pdbx_description
1 polymer ?
#
loop_
_entity_poly.entity_id
_entity_poly.type
_entity_poly.pdbx_seq_one_letter_code
_entity_poly.pdbx_strand_id
1 'polypeptide(L)' 'MNSNEFEVNKHITLKLEGKDTVIYVDGVRFDICKMLLLNIPRDEVA' A
#
# COMPACT_ATOMS: atom_id res chain seq x y z
N MET A 1 -18.02 16.51 -0.20
CA MET A 1 -16.76 15.76 -0.01
C MET A 1 -17.13 14.38 0.48
N ASN A 2 -16.81 13.32 -0.28
CA ASN A 2 -16.89 11.97 0.26
C ASN A 2 -15.92 11.92 1.45
N SER A 3 -16.41 11.58 2.64
CA SER A 3 -15.62 11.53 3.88
C SER A 3 -14.45 10.55 3.84
N ASN A 4 -14.35 9.77 2.77
CA ASN A 4 -13.41 8.67 2.61
C ASN A 4 -12.24 9.04 1.69
N GLU A 5 -12.17 10.26 1.16
CA GLU A 5 -11.07 10.72 0.30
C GLU A 5 -10.44 12.01 0.84
N PHE A 6 -9.11 12.09 0.81
CA PHE A 6 -8.35 13.27 1.24
C PHE A 6 -7.25 13.58 0.22
N GLU A 7 -7.28 14.79 -0.35
CA GLU A 7 -6.26 15.24 -1.30
C GLU A 7 -5.09 15.87 -0.54
N VAL A 8 -3.90 15.29 -0.68
CA VAL A 8 -2.67 15.84 -0.09
C VAL A 8 -2.06 16.89 -1.02
N ASN A 9 -2.03 16.58 -2.31
CA ASN A 9 -1.64 17.51 -3.38
C ASN A 9 -2.19 17.00 -4.72
N LYS A 10 -1.95 17.75 -5.80
CA LYS A 10 -2.41 17.44 -7.17
C LYS A 10 -2.08 16.03 -7.70
N HIS A 11 -1.11 15.34 -7.12
CA HIS A 11 -0.68 14.01 -7.51
C HIS A 11 -1.02 12.95 -6.46
N ILE A 12 -1.25 13.31 -5.19
CA ILE A 12 -1.39 12.36 -4.09
C ILE A 12 -2.77 12.49 -3.46
N THR A 13 -3.50 11.38 -3.47
CA THR A 13 -4.80 11.23 -2.80
C THR A 13 -4.75 10.06 -1.83
N LEU A 14 -5.32 10.23 -0.65
CA LEU A 14 -5.53 9.16 0.32
C LEU A 14 -6.99 8.73 0.27
N LYS A 15 -7.25 7.42 0.25
CA LYS A 15 -8.60 6.86 0.31
C LYS A 15 -8.72 5.86 1.45
N LEU A 16 -9.79 5.98 2.23
CA LEU A 16 -10.14 4.98 3.23
C LEU A 16 -10.90 3.84 2.55
N GLU A 17 -10.23 2.70 2.40
CA GLU A 17 -10.80 1.47 1.84
C GLU A 17 -10.94 0.43 2.96
N GLY A 18 -12.17 0.26 3.45
CA GLY A 18 -12.41 -0.57 4.63
C GLY A 18 -11.81 0.06 5.89
N LYS A 19 -10.72 -0.54 6.40
CA LYS A 19 -9.96 -0.05 7.57
C LYS A 19 -8.59 0.50 7.20
N ASP A 20 -8.22 0.43 5.93
CA ASP A 20 -6.88 0.78 5.45
C ASP A 20 -6.91 2.13 4.72
N THR A 21 -5.91 2.95 4.99
CA THR A 21 -5.65 4.16 4.19
C THR A 21 -4.76 3.78 3.01
N VAL A 22 -5.33 3.84 1.81
CA VAL A 22 -4.63 3.53 0.56
C VAL A 22 -4.14 4.83 -0.07
N ILE A 23 -2.88 4.83 -0.48
CA ILE A 23 -2.27 5.96 -1.20
C ILE A 23 -2.51 5.77 -2.69
N TYR A 24 -2.92 6.84 -3.36
CA TYR A 24 -3.02 6.92 -4.81
C TYR A 24 -2.05 8.00 -5.31
N VAL A 25 -1.27 7.67 -6.33
CA VAL A 25 -0.38 8.59 -7.04
C VAL A 25 -0.88 8.73 -8.48
N ASP A 26 -1.22 9.94 -8.90
CA ASP A 26 -1.82 10.24 -10.21
C ASP A 26 -3.06 9.38 -10.52
N GLY A 27 -3.87 9.15 -9.49
CA GLY A 27 -5.08 8.32 -9.59
C GLY A 27 -4.82 6.81 -9.64
N VAL A 28 -3.56 6.38 -9.59
CA VAL A 28 -3.17 4.97 -9.57
C VAL A 28 -2.88 4.53 -8.14
N ARG A 29 -3.42 3.39 -7.72
CA ARG A 29 -3.16 2.81 -6.41
C ARG A 29 -1.65 2.56 -6.25
N PHE A 30 -1.07 3.09 -5.19
CA PHE A 30 0.33 2.91 -4.88
C PHE A 30 0.53 1.61 -4.09
N ASP A 31 0.82 0.54 -4.82
CA ASP A 31 1.18 -0.74 -4.22
C ASP A 31 2.68 -0.79 -3.94
N ILE A 32 3.03 -0.84 -2.65
CA ILE A 32 4.43 -0.99 -2.23
C ILE A 32 4.87 -2.42 -2.59
N CYS A 33 5.85 -2.56 -3.48
CA CYS A 33 6.57 -3.82 -3.68
C CYS A 33 7.30 -4.20 -2.39
N LYS A 34 6.67 -5.03 -1.57
CA LYS A 34 7.30 -5.63 -0.38
C LYS A 34 8.15 -6.81 -0.84
N MET A 35 9.46 -6.73 -0.65
CA MET A 35 10.33 -7.90 -0.78
C MET A 35 10.14 -8.80 0.44
N LEU A 36 9.74 -10.05 0.22
CA LEU A 36 9.69 -11.06 1.27
C LEU A 36 11.10 -11.65 1.45
N LEU A 37 11.78 -11.29 2.53
CA LEU A 37 13.05 -11.91 2.91
C LEU A 37 12.77 -13.14 3.78
N LEU A 38 12.82 -14.33 3.18
CA LEU A 38 12.67 -15.59 3.90
C LEU A 38 14.01 -16.02 4.49
N ASN A 39 14.12 -16.05 5.82
CA ASN A 39 15.27 -16.61 6.52
C ASN A 39 15.00 -18.08 6.86
N ILE A 40 15.02 -18.95 5.83
CA ILE A 40 14.79 -20.40 6.02
C ILE A 40 16.13 -21.05 6.40
N PRO A 41 16.24 -21.70 7.57
CA PRO A 41 17.41 -22.51 7.92
C PRO A 41 17.59 -23.61 6.87
N ARG A 42 18.81 -23.78 6.37
CA ARG A 42 19.12 -24.76 5.31
C ARG A 42 18.69 -26.19 5.66
N ASP A 43 18.63 -26.48 6.95
CA ASP A 43 18.29 -27.79 7.50
C ASP A 43 16.79 -28.10 7.46
N GLU A 44 15.93 -27.12 7.14
CA GLU A 44 14.46 -27.29 6.99
C GLU A 44 14.04 -27.63 5.55
N VAL A 45 14.98 -27.67 4.59
CA VAL A 45 14.73 -27.93 3.17
C VAL A 45 15.19 -29.35 2.74
N ALA A 46 15.42 -30.24 3.71
CA ALA A 46 15.80 -31.64 3.48
C ALA A 46 14.61 -32.60 3.59
#